data_AF-A0A550BVK0-F1
#
_entry.id   AF-A0A550BVK0-F1
#
_cell.length_a   1.000
_cell.length_b   1.000
_cell.length_c   1.000
_cell.angle_alpha   90.00
_cell.angle_beta   90.00
_cell.angle_gamma   90.00
#
_symmetry.space_group_name_H-M   'P 1'
#
loop_
_entity.id
_entity.type
_entity.pdbx_description
1 polymer ?
#
loop_
_entity_poly.entity_id
_entity_poly.type
_entity_poly.pdbx_seq_one_letter_code
_entity_poly.pdbx_strand_id
1 'polypeptide(L)'
;DPEGFYNLLHRLSWHADTLLQLSELYRHREEHATAVDFVDRALFTYERAMLGAFNLTSGANRLDFDHVETRPFFLAVHRQVADLQRRGCFRTAFEFGRLLYALDPWTDPHGALLHLDFLPFKANQTEWLLSVWDVFASWKKQEPAKLANRMDPTLLPGWAYSRALALYVQERSQKVKNHEESTAALVDAVEAFPPVVPLLADKLDVSLPATLRSHRIFRIETDARFVSSKHGTVS
;
A
#
# COMPACT_ATOMS: atom_id res chain seq x y z
N ASP A 1 17.95 -18.93 17.04
CA ASP A 1 19.10 -19.68 16.51
C ASP A 1 18.82 -20.03 15.05
N PRO A 2 19.57 -19.51 14.07
CA PRO A 2 19.32 -19.73 12.64
C PRO A 2 19.38 -21.20 12.23
N GLU A 3 20.19 -22.00 12.93
CA GLU A 3 20.36 -23.44 12.67
C GLU A 3 19.03 -24.21 12.73
N GLY A 4 18.12 -23.80 13.61
CA GLY A 4 16.78 -24.39 13.68
C GLY A 4 15.98 -24.24 12.39
N PHE A 5 16.08 -23.08 11.72
CA PHE A 5 15.38 -22.82 10.46
C PHE A 5 16.01 -23.61 9.30
N TYR A 6 17.33 -23.74 9.25
CA TYR A 6 17.98 -24.57 8.22
C TYR A 6 17.67 -26.05 8.39
N ASN A 7 17.65 -26.56 9.63
CA ASN A 7 17.23 -27.93 9.91
C ASN A 7 15.78 -28.19 9.46
N LEU A 8 14.88 -27.23 9.70
CA LEU A 8 13.50 -27.31 9.23
C LEU A 8 13.42 -27.24 7.70
N LEU A 9 14.17 -26.34 7.07
CA LEU A 9 14.22 -26.20 5.61
C LEU A 9 14.77 -27.47 4.95
N HIS A 10 15.73 -28.14 5.56
CA HIS A 10 16.26 -29.41 5.04
C HIS A 10 15.19 -30.50 5.00
N ARG A 11 14.26 -30.51 5.97
CA ARG A 11 13.14 -31.46 6.02
C ARG A 11 11.95 -31.02 5.16
N LEU A 12 11.68 -29.73 5.11
CA LEU A 12 10.55 -29.10 4.42
C LEU A 12 11.05 -27.99 3.50
N SER A 13 11.61 -28.37 2.35
CA SER A 13 12.32 -27.46 1.44
C SER A 13 11.46 -26.34 0.83
N TRP A 14 10.14 -26.52 0.84
CA TRP A 14 9.17 -25.59 0.27
C TRP A 14 8.22 -25.01 1.32
N HIS A 15 8.62 -24.98 2.60
CA HIS A 15 7.79 -24.37 3.63
C HIS A 15 7.90 -22.84 3.58
N ALA A 16 6.85 -22.17 3.10
CA ALA A 16 6.87 -20.73 2.83
C ALA A 16 7.21 -19.88 4.06
N ASP A 17 6.64 -20.19 5.23
CA ASP A 17 6.97 -19.47 6.46
C ASP A 17 8.45 -19.57 6.80
N THR A 18 9.06 -20.75 6.70
CA THR A 18 10.49 -20.94 6.99
C THR A 18 11.35 -20.12 6.04
N LEU A 19 11.00 -20.13 4.75
CA LEU A 19 11.68 -19.32 3.74
C LEU A 19 11.57 -17.82 4.07
N LEU A 20 10.39 -17.34 4.47
CA LEU A 20 10.19 -15.94 4.84
C LEU A 20 10.88 -15.55 6.15
N GLN A 21 10.99 -16.46 7.12
CA GLN A 21 11.78 -16.21 8.34
C GLN A 21 13.27 -16.12 8.03
N LEU A 22 13.79 -16.99 7.16
CA LEU A 22 15.17 -16.90 6.69
C LEU A 22 15.41 -15.61 5.91
N SER A 23 14.48 -15.20 5.04
CA SER A 23 14.55 -13.91 4.34
C SER A 23 14.69 -12.74 5.32
N GLU A 24 13.90 -12.73 6.41
CA GLU A 24 13.99 -11.70 7.44
C GLU A 24 15.36 -11.67 8.12
N LEU A 25 15.90 -12.83 8.45
CA LEU A 25 17.21 -12.97 9.06
C LEU A 25 18.33 -12.43 8.17
N TYR A 26 18.32 -12.76 6.88
CA TYR A 26 19.29 -12.22 5.92
C TYR A 26 19.12 -10.72 5.70
N ARG A 27 17.87 -10.21 5.74
CA ARG A 27 17.62 -8.77 5.68
C ARG A 27 18.20 -8.02 6.87
N HIS A 28 18.09 -8.57 8.08
CA HIS A 28 18.73 -8.01 9.27
C HIS A 28 20.26 -8.03 9.21
N ARG A 29 20.85 -8.95 8.43
CA ARG A 29 22.30 -9.02 8.16
C ARG A 29 22.75 -8.12 7.00
N GLU A 30 21.84 -7.33 6.43
CA GLU A 30 22.08 -6.50 5.25
C GLU A 30 22.44 -7.31 3.99
N GLU A 31 22.22 -8.62 4.01
CA GLU A 31 22.42 -9.53 2.89
C GLU A 31 21.16 -9.59 2.01
N HIS A 32 20.84 -8.45 1.37
CA HIS A 32 19.58 -8.26 0.67
C HIS A 32 19.38 -9.20 -0.53
N ALA A 33 20.45 -9.58 -1.24
CA ALA A 33 20.33 -10.49 -2.39
C ALA A 33 19.82 -11.87 -1.96
N THR A 34 20.38 -12.41 -0.87
CA THR A 34 19.96 -13.68 -0.30
C THR A 34 18.55 -13.60 0.28
N ALA A 35 18.21 -12.48 0.93
CA ALA A 35 16.87 -12.26 1.45
C ALA A 35 15.79 -12.29 0.35
N VAL A 36 16.08 -11.70 -0.81
CA VAL A 36 15.21 -11.70 -1.99
C VAL A 36 15.06 -13.12 -2.55
N ASP A 37 16.15 -13.89 -2.66
CA ASP A 37 16.08 -15.28 -3.14
C ASP A 37 15.15 -16.14 -2.28
N PHE A 38 15.16 -15.96 -0.95
CA PHE A 38 14.21 -16.64 -0.07
C PHE A 38 12.74 -16.20 -0.29
N VAL A 39 12.49 -14.93 -0.60
CA VAL A 39 11.14 -14.44 -0.95
C VAL A 39 10.69 -15.02 -2.29
N ASP A 40 11.55 -15.03 -3.29
CA ASP A 40 11.26 -15.59 -4.61
C ASP A 40 10.94 -17.10 -4.52
N ARG A 41 11.68 -17.85 -3.68
CA ARG A 41 11.38 -19.28 -3.41
C ARG A 41 10.03 -19.48 -2.70
N ALA A 42 9.66 -18.58 -1.79
CA ALA A 42 8.36 -18.62 -1.12
C ALA A 42 7.23 -18.36 -2.13
N LEU A 43 7.38 -17.36 -3.00
CA LEU A 43 6.42 -17.10 -4.09
C LEU A 43 6.28 -18.29 -5.04
N PHE A 44 7.42 -18.86 -5.47
CA PHE A 44 7.44 -20.01 -6.36
C PHE A 44 6.76 -21.25 -5.75
N THR A 45 6.84 -21.42 -4.44
CA THR A 45 6.10 -22.48 -3.73
C THR A 45 4.59 -22.35 -3.94
N TYR A 46 4.05 -21.13 -3.75
CA TYR A 46 2.62 -20.88 -3.94
C TYR A 46 2.20 -20.95 -5.39
N GLU A 47 3.00 -20.38 -6.30
CA GLU A 47 2.74 -20.48 -7.75
C GLU A 47 2.56 -21.94 -8.17
N ARG A 48 3.45 -22.83 -7.71
CA ARG A 48 3.35 -24.27 -7.98
C ARG A 48 2.12 -24.91 -7.37
N ALA A 49 1.74 -24.54 -6.15
CA ALA A 49 0.56 -25.07 -5.48
C ALA A 49 -0.75 -24.58 -6.13
N MET A 50 -0.70 -23.43 -6.82
CA MET A 50 -1.83 -22.78 -7.46
C MET A 50 -2.05 -23.15 -8.94
N LEU A 51 -1.08 -23.85 -9.56
CA LEU A 51 -1.15 -24.23 -10.97
C LEU A 51 -2.47 -24.94 -11.31
N GLY A 52 -3.18 -24.38 -12.29
CA GLY A 52 -4.44 -24.92 -12.81
C GLY A 52 -5.70 -24.56 -12.01
N ALA A 53 -5.58 -24.22 -10.73
CA ALA A 53 -6.71 -23.85 -9.87
C ALA A 53 -6.87 -22.33 -9.69
N PHE A 54 -5.78 -21.58 -9.78
CA PHE A 54 -5.75 -20.15 -9.49
C PHE A 54 -4.90 -19.40 -10.53
N ASN A 55 -5.53 -18.52 -11.30
CA ASN A 55 -4.85 -17.65 -12.24
C ASN A 55 -4.55 -16.29 -11.59
N LEU A 56 -3.28 -16.05 -11.25
CA LEU A 56 -2.82 -14.80 -10.62
C LEU A 56 -2.97 -13.57 -11.55
N THR A 57 -3.04 -13.77 -12.87
CA THR A 57 -3.05 -12.68 -13.85
C THR A 57 -4.44 -12.15 -14.18
N SER A 58 -5.51 -12.90 -13.87
CA SER A 58 -6.88 -12.48 -14.24
C SER A 58 -7.44 -11.38 -13.35
N GLY A 59 -6.89 -11.20 -12.14
CA GLY A 59 -7.43 -10.29 -11.12
C GLY A 59 -8.80 -10.69 -10.57
N ALA A 60 -9.33 -11.86 -10.94
CA ALA A 60 -10.64 -12.36 -10.51
C ALA A 60 -10.56 -13.33 -9.32
N ASN A 61 -9.37 -13.88 -9.07
CA ASN A 61 -9.18 -14.84 -7.99
C ASN A 61 -8.87 -14.13 -6.68
N ARG A 62 -9.46 -14.62 -5.58
CA ARG A 62 -9.37 -14.05 -4.24
C ARG A 62 -8.75 -15.07 -3.29
N LEU A 63 -7.98 -14.59 -2.33
CA LEU A 63 -7.48 -15.39 -1.21
C LEU A 63 -7.92 -14.71 0.07
N ASP A 64 -8.54 -15.48 0.96
CA ASP A 64 -8.94 -14.97 2.26
C ASP A 64 -7.73 -15.02 3.21
N PHE A 65 -7.41 -13.87 3.82
CA PHE A 65 -6.28 -13.69 4.74
C PHE A 65 -6.54 -14.32 6.11
N ASP A 66 -7.79 -14.61 6.46
CA ASP A 66 -8.13 -15.23 7.73
C ASP A 66 -7.56 -16.65 7.85
N HIS A 67 -7.36 -17.33 6.71
CA HIS A 67 -6.68 -18.63 6.63
C HIS A 67 -5.17 -18.51 6.87
N VAL A 68 -4.65 -19.26 7.83
CA VAL A 68 -3.22 -19.21 8.20
C VAL A 68 -2.32 -19.62 7.03
N GLU A 69 -2.80 -20.51 6.17
CA GLU A 69 -2.07 -21.06 5.03
C GLU A 69 -1.85 -20.04 3.90
N THR A 70 -2.68 -19.00 3.81
CA THR A 70 -2.59 -17.96 2.76
C THR A 70 -1.74 -16.77 3.20
N ARG A 71 -1.66 -16.48 4.50
CA ARG A 71 -0.91 -15.33 5.06
C ARG A 71 0.54 -15.24 4.58
N PRO A 72 1.33 -16.34 4.49
CA PRO A 72 2.70 -16.25 4.02
C PRO A 72 2.77 -15.77 2.57
N PHE A 73 1.77 -16.09 1.74
CA PHE A 73 1.71 -15.58 0.37
C PHE A 73 1.53 -14.07 0.32
N PHE A 74 0.62 -13.51 1.12
CA PHE A 74 0.45 -12.05 1.22
C PHE A 74 1.75 -11.37 1.66
N LEU A 75 2.42 -11.91 2.68
CA LEU A 75 3.70 -11.39 3.16
C LEU A 75 4.79 -11.47 2.09
N ALA A 76 4.86 -12.57 1.35
CA ALA A 76 5.82 -12.75 0.25
C ALA A 76 5.59 -11.72 -0.86
N VAL A 77 4.33 -11.53 -1.29
CA VAL A 77 3.98 -10.54 -2.32
C VAL A 77 4.28 -9.11 -1.84
N HIS A 78 3.92 -8.76 -0.59
CA HIS A 78 4.24 -7.45 -0.01
C HIS A 78 5.76 -7.19 -0.01
N ARG A 79 6.56 -8.16 0.43
CA ARG A 79 8.02 -8.03 0.43
C ARG A 79 8.57 -7.89 -0.98
N GLN A 80 8.02 -8.62 -1.94
CA GLN A 80 8.40 -8.49 -3.35
C GLN A 80 8.13 -7.08 -3.89
N VAL A 81 6.97 -6.49 -3.54
CA VAL A 81 6.65 -5.10 -3.89
C VAL A 81 7.72 -4.14 -3.33
N ALA A 82 8.07 -4.27 -2.06
CA ALA A 82 9.09 -3.43 -1.41
C ALA A 82 10.48 -3.62 -2.05
N ASP A 83 10.87 -4.86 -2.37
CA ASP A 83 12.17 -5.19 -2.94
C ASP A 83 12.31 -4.67 -4.38
N LEU A 84 11.24 -4.78 -5.18
CA LEU A 84 11.17 -4.20 -6.52
C LEU A 84 11.24 -2.66 -6.50
N GLN A 85 10.61 -2.02 -5.49
CA GLN A 85 10.73 -0.57 -5.30
C GLN A 85 12.16 -0.15 -5.00
N ARG A 86 12.87 -0.85 -4.10
CA ARG A 86 14.28 -0.56 -3.78
C ARG A 86 15.20 -0.68 -5.01
N ARG A 87 14.88 -1.60 -5.93
CA ARG A 87 15.61 -1.82 -7.19
C ARG A 87 15.24 -0.84 -8.30
N GLY A 88 14.23 0.03 -8.08
CA GLY A 88 13.71 0.94 -9.11
C GLY A 88 12.86 0.26 -10.19
N CYS A 89 12.46 -1.00 -9.98
CA CYS A 89 11.61 -1.76 -10.91
C CYS A 89 10.13 -1.39 -10.74
N PHE A 90 9.79 -0.11 -10.89
CA PHE A 90 8.49 0.43 -10.50
C PHE A 90 7.31 -0.14 -11.28
N ARG A 91 7.48 -0.45 -12.57
CA ARG A 91 6.40 -1.08 -13.35
C ARG A 91 6.03 -2.45 -12.79
N THR A 92 7.03 -3.28 -12.50
CA THR A 92 6.81 -4.61 -11.92
C THR A 92 6.26 -4.48 -10.50
N ALA A 93 6.79 -3.56 -9.69
CA ALA A 93 6.28 -3.29 -8.35
C ALA A 93 4.79 -2.90 -8.37
N PHE A 94 4.37 -2.09 -9.35
CA PHE A 94 2.97 -1.71 -9.54
C PHE A 94 2.07 -2.92 -9.82
N GLU A 95 2.48 -3.83 -10.71
CA GLU A 95 1.67 -5.03 -10.99
C GLU A 95 1.60 -5.96 -9.77
N PHE A 96 2.69 -6.13 -9.01
CA PHE A 96 2.66 -6.89 -7.75
C PHE A 96 1.82 -6.19 -6.67
N GLY A 97 1.80 -4.85 -6.62
CA GLY A 97 0.93 -4.09 -5.72
C GLY A 97 -0.55 -4.28 -6.08
N ARG A 98 -0.88 -4.27 -7.38
CA ARG A 98 -2.22 -4.59 -7.86
C ARG A 98 -2.62 -6.03 -7.56
N LEU A 99 -1.69 -6.97 -7.71
CA LEU A 99 -1.90 -8.36 -7.33
C LEU A 99 -2.24 -8.44 -5.84
N LEU A 100 -1.42 -7.85 -4.96
CA LEU A 100 -1.64 -7.85 -3.52
C LEU A 100 -3.02 -7.33 -3.15
N TYR A 101 -3.42 -6.19 -3.72
CA TYR A 101 -4.75 -5.62 -3.52
C TYR A 101 -5.87 -6.51 -4.07
N ALA A 102 -5.64 -7.17 -5.22
CA ALA A 102 -6.64 -8.04 -5.83
C ALA A 102 -6.87 -9.34 -5.06
N LEU A 103 -5.94 -9.78 -4.20
CA LEU A 103 -6.12 -10.98 -3.38
C LEU A 103 -7.25 -10.80 -2.36
N ASP A 104 -7.24 -9.69 -1.63
CA ASP A 104 -8.30 -9.31 -0.70
C ASP A 104 -8.55 -7.78 -0.74
N PRO A 105 -9.40 -7.31 -1.65
CA PRO A 105 -9.73 -5.89 -1.78
C PRO A 105 -10.74 -5.40 -0.73
N TRP A 106 -11.26 -6.28 0.14
CA TRP A 106 -12.16 -5.86 1.22
C TRP A 106 -11.34 -5.42 2.41
N THR A 107 -10.50 -6.29 2.96
CA THR A 107 -9.78 -5.97 4.19
C THR A 107 -8.46 -5.24 3.94
N ASP A 108 -7.86 -5.42 2.75
CA ASP A 108 -6.50 -4.95 2.42
C ASP A 108 -5.50 -5.17 3.57
N PRO A 109 -5.27 -6.44 3.98
CA PRO A 109 -4.63 -6.77 5.25
C PRO A 109 -3.16 -6.34 5.32
N HIS A 110 -2.54 -6.15 4.15
CA HIS A 110 -1.16 -5.70 3.99
C HIS A 110 -1.03 -4.24 3.52
N GLY A 111 -2.14 -3.51 3.44
CA GLY A 111 -2.15 -2.10 3.05
C GLY A 111 -1.61 -1.86 1.63
N ALA A 112 -1.97 -2.70 0.67
CA ALA A 112 -1.57 -2.56 -0.73
C ALA A 112 -1.93 -1.18 -1.31
N LEU A 113 -3.04 -0.58 -0.85
CA LEU A 113 -3.42 0.78 -1.24
C LEU A 113 -2.34 1.81 -0.90
N LEU A 114 -1.54 1.61 0.16
CA LEU A 114 -0.44 2.52 0.53
C LEU A 114 0.79 2.41 -0.37
N HIS A 115 0.90 1.37 -1.20
CA HIS A 115 1.86 1.33 -2.29
C HIS A 115 1.28 1.94 -3.57
N LEU A 116 -0.04 1.76 -3.76
CA LEU A 116 -0.77 2.12 -4.96
C LEU A 116 -1.18 3.60 -5.01
N ASP A 117 -0.86 4.41 -4.00
CA ASP A 117 -0.92 5.87 -4.08
C ASP A 117 0.30 6.47 -4.82
N PHE A 118 1.45 5.80 -4.78
CA PHE A 118 2.72 6.28 -5.33
C PHE A 118 3.15 5.55 -6.61
N LEU A 119 3.05 4.21 -6.61
CA LEU A 119 3.50 3.36 -7.71
C LEU A 119 2.91 3.72 -9.09
N PRO A 120 1.63 4.11 -9.22
CA PRO A 120 1.06 4.46 -10.53
C PRO A 120 1.83 5.57 -11.24
N PHE A 121 2.35 6.58 -10.51
CA PHE A 121 3.14 7.65 -11.11
C PHE A 121 4.46 7.13 -11.65
N LYS A 122 5.16 6.32 -10.87
CA LYS A 122 6.45 5.75 -11.27
C LYS A 122 6.32 4.73 -12.40
N ALA A 123 5.17 4.07 -12.51
CA ALA A 123 4.85 3.12 -13.57
C ALA A 123 4.20 3.77 -14.81
N ASN A 124 3.93 5.08 -14.79
CA ASN A 124 3.16 5.80 -15.82
C ASN A 124 1.77 5.17 -16.06
N GLN A 125 1.04 4.91 -14.98
CA GLN A 125 -0.29 4.28 -14.93
C GLN A 125 -1.27 5.13 -14.10
N THR A 126 -1.17 6.45 -14.18
CA THR A 126 -2.00 7.38 -13.39
C THR A 126 -3.49 7.27 -13.69
N GLU A 127 -3.85 6.89 -14.92
CA GLU A 127 -5.24 6.61 -15.32
C GLU A 127 -5.89 5.51 -14.47
N TRP A 128 -5.12 4.47 -14.12
CA TRP A 128 -5.61 3.41 -13.25
C TRP A 128 -6.01 3.96 -11.87
N LEU A 129 -5.20 4.85 -11.29
CA LEU A 129 -5.48 5.47 -9.99
C LEU A 129 -6.79 6.28 -10.04
N LEU A 130 -6.97 7.09 -11.10
CA LEU A 130 -8.19 7.86 -11.30
C LEU A 130 -9.41 6.95 -11.46
N SER A 131 -9.29 5.86 -12.23
CA SER A 131 -10.38 4.89 -12.41
C SER A 131 -10.80 4.24 -11.09
N VAL A 132 -9.85 3.92 -10.21
CA VAL A 132 -10.14 3.37 -8.89
C VAL A 132 -10.83 4.42 -8.03
N TRP A 133 -10.33 5.65 -8.01
CA TRP A 133 -10.97 6.73 -7.27
C TRP A 133 -12.43 6.94 -7.70
N ASP A 134 -12.69 6.99 -9.00
CA ASP A 134 -14.03 7.23 -9.54
C ASP A 134 -15.00 6.10 -9.19
N VAL A 135 -14.54 4.84 -9.20
CA VAL A 135 -15.33 3.69 -8.75
C VAL A 135 -15.75 3.87 -7.28
N PHE A 136 -14.82 4.16 -6.38
CA PHE A 136 -15.14 4.35 -4.96
C PHE A 136 -16.01 5.60 -4.71
N ALA A 137 -15.74 6.70 -5.40
CA ALA A 137 -16.55 7.92 -5.34
C ALA A 137 -17.99 7.67 -5.84
N SER A 138 -18.16 6.82 -6.86
CA SER A 138 -19.48 6.43 -7.35
C SER A 138 -20.23 5.56 -6.34
N TRP A 139 -19.56 4.57 -5.72
CA TRP A 139 -20.15 3.73 -4.68
C TRP A 139 -20.57 4.54 -3.46
N LYS A 140 -19.77 5.53 -3.06
CA LYS A 140 -20.13 6.43 -1.95
C LYS A 140 -21.45 7.15 -2.16
N LYS A 141 -21.78 7.50 -3.42
CA LYS A 141 -23.02 8.20 -3.78
C LYS A 141 -24.20 7.25 -4.02
N GLN A 142 -23.96 6.12 -4.70
CA GLN A 142 -25.01 5.26 -5.22
C GLN A 142 -25.28 4.04 -4.34
N GLU A 143 -24.23 3.46 -3.77
CA GLU A 143 -24.27 2.15 -3.10
C GLU A 143 -23.33 2.13 -1.87
N PRO A 144 -23.58 2.97 -0.84
CA PRO A 144 -22.69 3.08 0.32
C PRO A 144 -22.51 1.75 1.07
N ALA A 145 -23.45 0.82 0.94
CA ALA A 145 -23.33 -0.54 1.49
C ALA A 145 -22.13 -1.32 0.92
N LYS A 146 -21.68 -1.03 -0.32
CA LYS A 146 -20.48 -1.67 -0.90
C LYS A 146 -19.17 -1.24 -0.23
N LEU A 147 -19.20 -0.11 0.47
CA LEU A 147 -18.05 0.41 1.22
C LEU A 147 -18.02 -0.11 2.67
N ALA A 148 -19.11 -0.72 3.14
CA ALA A 148 -19.14 -1.30 4.48
C ALA A 148 -18.08 -2.40 4.59
N ASN A 149 -17.22 -2.30 5.60
CA ASN A 149 -16.09 -3.20 5.85
C ASN A 149 -15.07 -3.29 4.70
N ARG A 150 -14.97 -2.24 3.88
CA ARG A 150 -13.94 -2.12 2.85
C ARG A 150 -13.00 -0.96 3.15
N MET A 151 -11.71 -1.14 2.89
CA MET A 151 -10.75 -0.03 2.88
C MET A 151 -11.08 0.94 1.73
N ASP A 152 -11.47 2.17 2.08
CA ASP A 152 -11.83 3.21 1.11
C ASP A 152 -10.61 4.10 0.80
N PRO A 153 -10.03 4.04 -0.42
CA PRO A 153 -8.91 4.89 -0.79
C PRO A 153 -9.26 6.38 -0.76
N THR A 154 -10.53 6.77 -0.89
CA THR A 154 -10.93 8.19 -0.82
C THR A 154 -10.76 8.79 0.58
N LEU A 155 -10.56 7.95 1.60
CA LEU A 155 -10.30 8.34 2.98
C LEU A 155 -8.79 8.31 3.33
N LEU A 156 -7.92 8.03 2.37
CA LEU A 156 -6.47 7.99 2.59
C LEU A 156 -5.82 9.30 2.10
N PRO A 157 -4.92 9.91 2.90
CA PRO A 157 -4.26 11.15 2.51
C PRO A 157 -3.44 10.98 1.23
N GLY A 158 -2.66 9.90 1.13
CA GLY A 158 -1.84 9.61 -0.04
C GLY A 158 -2.67 9.60 -1.33
N TRP A 159 -3.81 8.92 -1.32
CA TRP A 159 -4.71 8.84 -2.47
C TRP A 159 -5.36 10.17 -2.84
N ALA A 160 -5.77 10.98 -1.86
CA ALA A 160 -6.39 12.29 -2.13
C ALA A 160 -5.40 13.24 -2.83
N TYR A 161 -4.17 13.35 -2.31
CA TYR A 161 -3.12 14.15 -2.95
C TYR A 161 -2.67 13.56 -4.30
N SER A 162 -2.56 12.22 -4.37
CA SER A 162 -2.25 11.54 -5.62
C SER A 162 -3.32 11.75 -6.68
N ARG A 163 -4.62 11.76 -6.34
CA ARG A 163 -5.67 12.10 -7.31
C ARG A 163 -5.45 13.49 -7.91
N ALA A 164 -5.21 14.50 -7.07
CA ALA A 164 -4.97 15.86 -7.54
C ALA A 164 -3.77 15.92 -8.50
N LEU A 165 -2.68 15.23 -8.16
CA LEU A 165 -1.50 15.14 -9.01
C LEU A 165 -1.78 14.37 -10.31
N ALA A 166 -2.54 13.28 -10.28
CA ALA A 166 -2.89 12.49 -11.45
C ALA A 166 -3.75 13.30 -12.44
N LEU A 167 -4.73 14.06 -11.93
CA LEU A 167 -5.52 15.00 -12.74
C LEU A 167 -4.62 16.06 -13.38
N TYR A 168 -3.68 16.63 -12.62
CA TYR A 168 -2.74 17.62 -13.16
C TYR A 168 -1.86 17.03 -14.29
N VAL A 169 -1.36 15.80 -14.11
CA VAL A 169 -0.59 15.08 -15.13
C VAL A 169 -1.44 14.83 -16.39
N GLN A 170 -2.71 14.47 -16.22
CA GLN A 170 -3.65 14.27 -17.32
C GLN A 170 -3.93 15.58 -18.07
N GLU A 171 -4.29 16.65 -17.37
CA GLU A 171 -4.51 17.98 -17.94
C GLU A 171 -3.29 18.49 -18.70
N ARG A 172 -2.09 18.27 -18.15
CA ARG A 172 -0.82 18.63 -18.80
C ARG A 172 -0.60 17.84 -20.09
N SER A 173 -0.94 16.55 -20.12
CA SER A 173 -0.85 15.74 -21.34
C SER A 173 -1.86 16.21 -22.41
N GLN A 174 -3.03 16.67 -21.99
CA GLN A 174 -4.07 17.25 -22.84
C GLN A 174 -3.85 18.73 -23.19
N LYS A 175 -2.79 19.37 -22.65
CA LYS A 175 -2.46 20.79 -22.83
C LYS A 175 -3.57 21.75 -22.40
N VAL A 176 -4.34 21.36 -21.37
CA VAL A 176 -5.32 22.23 -20.72
C VAL A 176 -4.57 23.36 -20.01
N LYS A 177 -5.07 24.61 -20.12
CA LYS A 177 -4.36 25.79 -19.60
C LYS A 177 -4.72 26.15 -18.16
N ASN A 178 -5.98 25.96 -17.76
CA ASN A 178 -6.48 26.53 -16.51
C ASN A 178 -6.35 25.62 -15.29
N HIS A 179 -5.99 24.33 -15.48
CA HIS A 179 -5.77 23.34 -14.41
C HIS A 179 -6.84 23.35 -13.29
N GLU A 180 -8.08 23.65 -13.63
CA GLU A 180 -9.15 23.93 -12.66
C GLU A 180 -9.53 22.67 -11.88
N GLU A 181 -9.59 21.53 -12.55
CA GLU A 181 -10.01 20.27 -11.95
C GLU A 181 -8.95 19.74 -10.97
N SER A 182 -7.69 19.76 -11.38
CA SER A 182 -6.59 19.35 -10.51
C SER A 182 -6.39 20.29 -9.32
N THR A 183 -6.61 21.59 -9.51
CA THR A 183 -6.55 22.59 -8.43
C THR A 183 -7.70 22.37 -7.44
N ALA A 184 -8.92 22.15 -7.91
CA ALA A 184 -10.06 21.84 -7.05
C ALA A 184 -9.80 20.56 -6.24
N ALA A 185 -9.32 19.49 -6.89
CA ALA A 185 -8.96 18.25 -6.21
C ALA A 185 -7.84 18.44 -5.16
N LEU A 186 -6.88 19.33 -5.40
CA LEU A 186 -5.84 19.66 -4.43
C LEU A 186 -6.42 20.39 -3.22
N VAL A 187 -7.34 21.33 -3.44
CA VAL A 187 -8.06 22.02 -2.36
C VAL A 187 -8.84 21.01 -1.53
N ASP A 188 -9.60 20.11 -2.16
CA ASP A 188 -10.34 19.04 -1.47
C ASP A 188 -9.40 18.18 -0.61
N ALA A 189 -8.22 17.81 -1.13
CA ALA A 189 -7.23 17.02 -0.41
C ALA A 189 -6.66 17.77 0.80
N VAL A 190 -6.39 19.08 0.65
CA VAL A 190 -5.91 19.95 1.74
C VAL A 190 -6.98 20.11 2.82
N GLU A 191 -8.24 20.26 2.45
CA GLU A 191 -9.35 20.36 3.39
C GLU A 191 -9.57 19.05 4.16
N ALA A 192 -9.45 17.90 3.49
CA ALA A 192 -9.60 16.58 4.09
C ALA A 192 -8.41 16.20 4.98
N PHE A 193 -7.18 16.54 4.58
CA PHE A 193 -5.95 16.16 5.30
C PHE A 193 -4.97 17.33 5.52
N PRO A 194 -5.37 18.40 6.24
CA PRO A 194 -4.51 19.56 6.47
C PRO A 194 -3.13 19.25 7.10
N PRO A 195 -2.96 18.27 8.02
CA PRO A 195 -1.65 17.96 8.61
C PRO A 195 -0.57 17.57 7.60
N VAL A 196 -0.94 17.19 6.38
CA VAL A 196 0.01 16.81 5.32
C VAL A 196 0.65 18.05 4.68
N VAL A 197 -0.02 19.20 4.70
CA VAL A 197 0.44 20.43 4.01
C VAL A 197 1.81 20.92 4.48
N PRO A 198 2.12 21.01 5.79
CA PRO A 198 3.44 21.45 6.21
C PRO A 198 4.54 20.48 5.79
N LEU A 199 4.26 19.17 5.80
CA LEU A 199 5.21 18.16 5.36
C LEU A 199 5.53 18.30 3.87
N LEU A 200 4.51 18.55 3.04
CA LEU A 200 4.71 18.81 1.62
C LEU A 200 5.45 20.12 1.36
N ALA A 201 5.07 21.19 2.06
CA ALA A 201 5.72 22.49 1.91
C ALA A 201 7.21 22.43 2.27
N ASP A 202 7.58 21.72 3.33
CA ASP A 202 8.97 21.49 3.71
C ASP A 202 9.73 20.70 2.63
N LYS A 203 9.10 19.73 1.97
CA LYS A 203 9.73 18.95 0.89
C LYS A 203 9.82 19.70 -0.43
N LEU A 204 8.99 20.72 -0.63
CA LEU A 204 8.97 21.57 -1.81
C LEU A 204 9.74 22.89 -1.61
N ASP A 205 10.36 23.08 -0.45
CA ASP A 205 11.01 24.34 -0.04
C ASP A 205 10.08 25.57 -0.16
N VAL A 206 8.78 25.37 0.08
CA VAL A 206 7.76 26.44 0.04
C VAL A 206 7.56 27.01 1.44
N SER A 207 7.71 28.33 1.58
CA SER A 207 7.49 29.02 2.86
C SER A 207 5.99 29.12 3.18
N LEU A 208 5.56 28.50 4.28
CA LEU A 208 4.23 28.68 4.84
C LEU A 208 4.24 29.77 5.92
N PRO A 209 3.20 30.64 5.98
CA PRO A 209 2.99 31.56 7.08
C PRO A 209 3.06 30.89 8.46
N ALA A 210 3.76 31.53 9.41
CA ALA A 210 3.93 31.02 10.77
C ALA A 210 2.58 30.77 11.48
N THR A 211 1.57 31.58 11.16
CA THR A 211 0.20 31.43 11.67
C THR A 211 -0.41 30.09 11.27
N LEU A 212 -0.33 29.71 9.99
CA LEU A 212 -0.84 28.43 9.49
C LEU A 212 -0.11 27.24 10.12
N ARG A 213 1.23 27.32 10.21
CA ARG A 213 2.05 26.26 10.81
C ARG A 213 1.80 26.07 12.31
N SER A 214 1.45 27.16 13.00
CA SER A 214 1.12 27.12 14.43
C SER A 214 -0.27 26.55 14.72
N HIS A 215 -1.15 26.54 13.72
CA HIS A 215 -2.54 26.15 13.90
C HIS A 215 -2.68 24.64 14.12
N ARG A 216 -3.51 24.25 15.09
CA ARG A 216 -3.64 22.85 15.55
C ARG A 216 -3.98 21.87 14.43
N ILE A 217 -4.85 22.27 13.50
CA ILE A 217 -5.32 21.41 12.40
C ILE A 217 -4.17 21.02 11.44
N PHE A 218 -3.09 21.80 11.37
CA PHE A 218 -1.91 21.50 10.55
C PHE A 218 -0.83 20.72 11.31
N ARG A 219 -1.08 20.34 12.57
CA ARG A 219 -0.13 19.58 13.39
C ARG A 219 -0.51 18.11 13.42
N ILE A 220 0.49 17.24 13.25
CA ILE A 220 0.35 15.82 13.56
C ILE A 220 0.54 15.68 15.07
N GLU A 221 -0.55 15.48 15.80
CA GLU A 221 -0.49 15.16 17.22
C GLU A 221 -0.16 13.67 17.38
N THR A 222 1.06 13.35 17.82
CA THR A 222 1.49 11.97 18.11
C THR A 222 1.07 11.51 19.51
N ASP A 223 0.01 12.11 20.06
CA ASP A 223 -0.43 11.85 21.43
C ASP A 223 -0.90 10.39 21.59
N ALA A 224 -0.11 9.61 22.32
CA ALA A 224 -0.38 8.19 22.67
C ALA A 224 -1.61 8.00 23.58
N ARG A 225 -2.46 9.01 23.74
CA ARG A 225 -3.61 9.02 24.66
C ARG A 225 -4.67 7.97 24.30
N PHE A 226 -4.68 7.48 23.07
CA PHE A 226 -5.56 6.39 22.64
C PHE A 226 -5.05 4.98 23.00
N VAL A 227 -3.79 4.82 23.41
CA VAL A 227 -3.20 3.51 23.80
C VAL A 227 -3.37 3.22 25.30
N SER A 228 -3.62 4.24 26.13
CA SER A 228 -3.84 4.06 27.56
C SER A 228 -5.33 3.95 27.90
N SER A 229 -5.96 2.79 27.65
CA SER A 229 -7.19 2.47 28.37
C SER A 229 -6.84 2.22 29.84
N LYS A 230 -7.17 3.18 30.70
CA LYS A 230 -7.13 3.01 32.15
C LYS A 230 -8.04 1.83 32.51
N HIS A 231 -7.47 0.69 32.88
CA HIS A 231 -8.18 -0.31 33.67
C HIS A 231 -8.47 0.32 35.04
N GLY A 232 -9.66 0.87 35.18
CA GLY A 232 -10.21 1.24 36.49
C GLY A 232 -10.50 -0.03 37.27
N THR A 233 -9.65 -0.33 38.23
CA THR A 233 -9.98 -1.20 39.36
C THR A 233 -11.15 -0.56 40.11
N VAL A 234 -12.29 -1.26 40.11
CA VAL A 234 -13.35 -1.00 41.09
C VAL A 234 -13.17 -2.04 42.19
N SER A 235 -12.83 -1.50 43.36
CA SER A 235 -12.84 -2.11 44.70
C SER A 235 -14.18 -2.74 45.06
#